data_AF-A0A918V8L6-F1
#
_entry.id   AF-A0A918V8L6-F1
#
_cell.length_a   1.000
_cell.length_b   1.000
_cell.length_c   1.000
_cell.angle_alpha   90.00
_cell.angle_beta   90.00
_cell.angle_gamma   90.00
#
_symmetry.space_group_name_H-M   'P 1'
#
loop_
_entity.id
_entity.type
_entity.pdbx_description
1 polymer ?
#
loop_
_entity_poly.entity_id
_entity_poly.type
_entity_poly.pdbx_seq_one_letter_code
_entity_poly.pdbx_strand_id
1 'polypeptide(L)'
;MTYNFFTVDRLQPPRIADALISCLHVEQGAVDVADTDGDQENRNWDALVTCDYSYVDGDVSLALDIYVQEAVTPQPPEPETASAFAAAARTIVLYPAEENIPSAYWLVTPTGLVTRARLMASDDETPEYSIDAVEVAVPQLPRARVMQLPEIVREQYVPTPATKEFVLALAALREARTATPINRSVMKQELLCVMPESSLRSGKEWCASWSRTGSLLGATQQNCTARRYGHGITSRDCRRTYRKPRPTS
;
A
#
# COMPACT_ATOMS: atom_id res chain seq x y z
N MET A 1 -18.10 -4.10 -19.47
CA MET A 1 -16.91 -4.11 -18.58
C MET A 1 -15.69 -3.70 -19.38
N THR A 2 -14.71 -3.06 -18.76
CA THR A 2 -13.44 -2.72 -19.41
C THR A 2 -12.30 -3.45 -18.70
N TYR A 3 -11.34 -3.96 -19.46
CA TYR A 3 -10.12 -4.60 -18.96
C TYR A 3 -8.90 -3.89 -19.54
N ASN A 4 -7.90 -3.63 -18.70
CA ASN A 4 -6.68 -2.94 -19.13
C ASN A 4 -5.48 -3.87 -18.96
N PHE A 5 -4.92 -4.34 -20.08
CA PHE A 5 -3.82 -5.30 -20.06
C PHE A 5 -2.56 -4.72 -20.68
N PHE A 6 -1.42 -5.08 -20.10
CA PHE A 6 -0.10 -4.91 -20.70
C PHE A 6 0.48 -6.28 -21.01
N THR A 7 1.14 -6.44 -22.16
CA THR A 7 1.79 -7.71 -22.51
C THR A 7 3.27 -7.52 -22.80
N VAL A 8 4.09 -8.46 -22.33
CA VAL A 8 5.56 -8.42 -22.53
C VAL A 8 5.93 -8.72 -23.98
N ASP A 9 5.19 -9.61 -24.64
CA ASP A 9 5.43 -10.00 -26.03
C ASP A 9 4.62 -9.16 -27.03
N ARG A 10 5.19 -8.91 -28.22
CA ARG A 10 4.45 -8.32 -29.35
C ARG A 10 3.51 -9.34 -29.97
N LEU A 11 2.28 -9.39 -29.48
CA LEU A 11 1.21 -10.22 -30.05
C LEU A 11 0.70 -9.63 -31.38
N GLN A 12 0.36 -10.53 -32.31
CA GLN A 12 -0.30 -10.15 -33.56
C GLN A 12 -1.82 -10.05 -33.35
N PRO A 13 -2.54 -9.15 -34.06
CA PRO A 13 -3.98 -8.96 -33.87
C PRO A 13 -4.83 -10.25 -33.92
N PRO A 14 -4.60 -11.19 -34.86
CA PRO A 14 -5.35 -12.45 -34.86
C PRO A 14 -5.16 -13.28 -33.60
N ARG A 15 -3.97 -13.25 -33.00
CA ARG A 15 -3.67 -13.97 -31.75
C ARG A 15 -4.32 -13.32 -30.54
N ILE A 16 -4.44 -12.00 -30.53
CA ILE A 16 -5.19 -11.26 -29.51
C ILE A 16 -6.67 -11.64 -29.62
N ALA A 17 -7.23 -11.62 -30.83
CA ALA A 17 -8.62 -12.00 -31.09
C ALA A 17 -8.92 -13.43 -30.64
N ASP A 18 -8.10 -14.41 -31.05
CA ASP A 18 -8.24 -15.82 -30.67
C ASP A 18 -8.19 -16.01 -29.15
N ALA A 19 -7.29 -15.29 -28.47
CA ALA A 19 -7.19 -15.34 -27.01
C ALA A 19 -8.45 -14.76 -26.35
N LEU A 20 -8.96 -13.61 -26.80
CA LEU A 20 -10.18 -13.00 -26.25
C LEU A 20 -11.41 -13.87 -26.49
N ILE A 21 -11.55 -14.46 -27.68
CA ILE A 21 -12.60 -15.43 -28.02
C ILE A 21 -12.59 -16.58 -27.01
N SER A 22 -11.41 -17.15 -26.76
CA SER A 22 -11.27 -18.27 -25.82
C SER A 22 -11.54 -17.88 -24.37
N CYS A 23 -11.21 -16.66 -23.95
CA CYS A 23 -11.37 -16.22 -22.55
C CYS A 23 -12.82 -15.86 -22.23
N LEU A 24 -13.46 -15.15 -23.15
CA LEU A 24 -14.82 -14.62 -22.98
C LEU A 24 -15.90 -15.57 -23.51
N HIS A 25 -15.50 -16.70 -24.10
CA HIS A 25 -16.40 -17.73 -24.64
C HIS A 25 -17.40 -17.18 -25.66
N VAL A 26 -16.94 -16.27 -26.51
CA VAL A 26 -17.73 -15.64 -27.59
C VAL A 26 -17.51 -16.35 -28.93
N GLU A 27 -18.35 -16.07 -29.92
CA GLU A 27 -18.22 -16.66 -31.26
C GLU A 27 -17.08 -16.02 -32.08
N GLN A 28 -16.59 -16.77 -33.08
CA GLN A 28 -15.64 -16.22 -34.05
C GLN A 28 -16.28 -15.05 -34.81
N GLY A 29 -15.57 -13.93 -34.89
CA GLY A 29 -16.08 -12.69 -35.51
C GLY A 29 -16.85 -11.76 -34.55
N ALA A 30 -17.07 -12.17 -33.31
CA ALA A 30 -17.65 -11.31 -32.27
C ALA A 30 -16.61 -10.39 -31.59
N VAL A 31 -15.32 -10.53 -31.96
CA VAL A 31 -14.20 -9.74 -31.44
C VAL A 31 -13.60 -8.91 -32.56
N ASP A 32 -13.50 -7.61 -32.34
CA ASP A 32 -12.80 -6.64 -33.20
C ASP A 32 -11.51 -6.20 -32.49
N VAL A 33 -10.37 -6.31 -33.18
CA VAL A 33 -9.05 -5.91 -32.65
C VAL A 33 -8.43 -4.91 -33.61
N ALA A 34 -8.16 -3.69 -33.12
CA ALA A 34 -7.66 -2.59 -33.94
C ALA A 34 -6.47 -1.89 -33.27
N ASP A 35 -5.56 -1.39 -34.09
CA ASP A 35 -4.48 -0.51 -33.64
C ASP A 35 -5.09 0.84 -33.26
N THR A 36 -4.81 1.35 -32.06
CA THR A 36 -5.32 2.64 -31.59
C THR A 36 -4.94 3.79 -32.52
N ASP A 37 -3.75 3.74 -33.12
CA ASP A 37 -3.23 4.77 -34.02
C ASP A 37 -3.48 4.45 -35.51
N GLY A 38 -4.10 3.30 -35.78
CA GLY A 38 -4.40 2.80 -37.12
C GLY A 38 -5.67 3.38 -37.74
N ASP A 39 -6.01 2.88 -38.94
CA ASP A 39 -7.25 3.21 -39.63
C ASP A 39 -8.48 2.64 -38.90
N GLN A 40 -9.32 3.55 -38.39
CA GLN A 40 -10.53 3.22 -37.63
C GLN A 40 -11.78 3.07 -38.52
N GLU A 41 -11.72 3.40 -39.82
CA GLU A 41 -12.91 3.40 -40.69
C GLU A 41 -13.48 2.00 -40.92
N ASN A 42 -12.63 0.97 -40.86
CA ASN A 42 -13.00 -0.43 -41.10
C ASN A 42 -13.34 -1.21 -39.82
N ARG A 43 -13.43 -0.55 -38.66
CA ARG A 43 -13.75 -1.23 -37.39
C ARG A 43 -15.17 -1.75 -37.35
N ASN A 44 -15.32 -2.94 -36.77
CA ASN A 44 -16.63 -3.48 -36.44
C ASN A 44 -17.09 -2.96 -35.07
N TRP A 45 -17.72 -1.78 -35.06
CA TRP A 45 -18.28 -1.18 -33.84
C TRP A 45 -19.43 -1.98 -33.22
N ASP A 46 -20.03 -2.91 -33.98
CA ASP A 46 -21.10 -3.80 -33.51
C ASP A 46 -20.54 -5.09 -32.87
N ALA A 47 -19.22 -5.26 -32.80
CA ALA A 47 -18.60 -6.42 -32.16
C ALA A 47 -18.91 -6.47 -30.66
N LEU A 48 -19.19 -7.67 -30.15
CA LEU A 48 -19.46 -7.89 -28.72
C LEU A 48 -18.27 -7.53 -27.83
N VAL A 49 -17.07 -7.67 -28.38
CA VAL A 49 -15.82 -7.31 -27.73
C VAL A 49 -15.01 -6.46 -28.69
N THR A 50 -14.60 -5.28 -28.25
CA THR A 50 -13.67 -4.42 -28.98
C THR A 50 -12.37 -4.34 -28.19
N CYS A 51 -11.24 -4.46 -28.89
CA CYS A 51 -9.92 -4.33 -28.30
C CYS A 51 -9.09 -3.33 -29.08
N ASP A 52 -8.68 -2.27 -28.41
CA ASP A 52 -7.70 -1.32 -28.89
C ASP A 52 -6.33 -1.72 -28.39
N TYR A 53 -5.36 -1.83 -29.29
CA TYR A 53 -3.97 -2.08 -28.91
C TYR A 53 -3.06 -0.97 -29.40
N SER A 54 -2.08 -0.62 -28.58
CA SER A 54 -0.99 0.27 -28.97
C SER A 54 0.35 -0.36 -28.64
N TYR A 55 1.34 -0.09 -29.50
CA TYR A 55 2.72 -0.48 -29.22
C TYR A 55 3.33 0.48 -28.20
N VAL A 56 3.99 -0.10 -27.21
CA VAL A 56 4.73 0.65 -26.20
C VAL A 56 6.17 0.16 -26.14
N ASP A 57 7.05 1.02 -25.63
CA ASP A 57 8.48 0.72 -25.49
C ASP A 57 8.81 0.23 -24.07
N GLY A 58 9.91 -0.49 -23.95
CA GLY A 58 10.46 -0.96 -22.67
C GLY A 58 10.38 -2.49 -22.48
N ASP A 59 10.10 -2.93 -21.25
CA ASP A 59 9.90 -4.33 -20.89
C ASP A 59 8.50 -4.84 -21.28
N VAL A 60 7.56 -3.93 -21.51
CA VAL A 60 6.23 -4.21 -22.05
C VAL A 60 6.20 -3.83 -23.52
N SER A 61 5.52 -4.62 -24.34
CA SER A 61 5.45 -4.44 -25.79
C SER A 61 4.12 -3.90 -26.30
N LEU A 62 3.02 -4.20 -25.60
CA LEU A 62 1.68 -3.77 -25.99
C LEU A 62 0.87 -3.33 -24.76
N ALA A 63 0.10 -2.27 -24.94
CA ALA A 63 -1.02 -1.91 -24.08
C ALA A 63 -2.32 -2.29 -24.81
N LEU A 64 -3.26 -2.92 -24.09
CA LEU A 64 -4.55 -3.37 -24.59
C LEU A 64 -5.65 -2.73 -23.74
N ASP A 65 -6.57 -2.02 -24.38
CA ASP A 65 -7.83 -1.58 -23.80
C ASP A 65 -8.95 -2.42 -24.39
N ILE A 66 -9.58 -3.24 -23.54
CA ILE A 66 -10.58 -4.22 -23.96
C ILE A 66 -11.92 -3.80 -23.40
N TYR A 67 -12.86 -3.53 -24.29
CA TYR A 67 -14.24 -3.23 -23.95
C TYR A 67 -15.15 -4.41 -24.30
N VAL A 68 -15.89 -4.89 -23.30
CA VAL A 68 -16.85 -6.00 -23.43
C VAL A 68 -18.26 -5.47 -23.22
N GLN A 69 -19.10 -5.64 -24.23
CA GLN A 69 -20.51 -5.24 -24.19
C GLN A 69 -21.28 -6.04 -23.13
N GLU A 70 -22.31 -5.43 -22.54
CA GLU A 70 -23.19 -6.04 -21.52
C GLU A 70 -23.89 -7.32 -22.00
N ALA A 71 -24.04 -7.50 -23.32
CA ALA A 71 -24.65 -8.70 -23.92
C ALA A 71 -23.82 -9.98 -23.69
N VAL A 72 -22.51 -9.87 -23.46
CA VAL A 72 -21.66 -11.02 -23.11
C VAL A 72 -21.92 -11.38 -21.66
N THR A 73 -22.48 -12.56 -21.40
CA THR A 73 -22.79 -13.05 -20.04
C THR A 73 -22.38 -14.52 -19.92
N PRO A 74 -21.64 -14.92 -18.87
CA PRO A 74 -21.13 -14.10 -17.77
C PRO A 74 -19.93 -13.23 -18.17
N GLN A 75 -19.72 -12.11 -17.47
CA GLN A 75 -18.49 -11.30 -17.59
C GLN A 75 -17.53 -11.70 -16.46
N PRO A 76 -16.44 -12.43 -16.75
CA PRO A 76 -15.48 -12.82 -15.72
C PRO A 76 -14.78 -11.59 -15.12
N PRO A 77 -14.38 -11.64 -13.85
CA PRO A 77 -13.61 -10.57 -13.22
C PRO A 77 -12.22 -10.44 -13.86
N GLU A 78 -11.63 -9.25 -13.81
CA GLU A 78 -10.35 -8.94 -14.46
C GLU A 78 -9.21 -9.93 -14.16
N PRO A 79 -9.00 -10.41 -12.91
CA PRO A 79 -7.98 -11.42 -12.61
C PRO A 79 -8.17 -12.75 -13.34
N GLU A 80 -9.42 -13.19 -13.50
CA GLU A 80 -9.75 -14.44 -14.20
C GLU A 80 -9.53 -14.27 -15.71
N THR A 81 -9.98 -13.15 -16.28
CA THR A 81 -9.76 -12.80 -17.69
C THR A 81 -8.28 -12.68 -18.00
N ALA A 82 -7.49 -11.99 -17.17
CA ALA A 82 -6.05 -11.84 -17.36
C ALA A 82 -5.32 -13.19 -17.32
N SER A 83 -5.70 -14.07 -16.39
CA SER A 83 -5.12 -15.41 -16.27
C SER A 83 -5.44 -16.30 -17.47
N ALA A 84 -6.71 -16.29 -17.91
CA ALA A 84 -7.12 -17.02 -19.11
C ALA A 84 -6.41 -16.48 -20.36
N PHE A 85 -6.30 -15.15 -20.47
CA PHE A 85 -5.65 -14.50 -21.61
C PHE A 85 -4.15 -14.82 -21.65
N ALA A 86 -3.45 -14.75 -20.52
CA ALA A 86 -2.03 -15.11 -20.42
C ALA A 86 -1.78 -16.55 -20.89
N ALA A 87 -2.65 -17.49 -20.48
CA ALA A 87 -2.56 -18.88 -20.90
C ALA A 87 -2.87 -19.07 -22.40
N ALA A 88 -3.94 -18.46 -22.90
CA ALA A 88 -4.38 -18.59 -24.30
C ALA A 88 -3.39 -17.93 -25.27
N ALA A 89 -2.98 -16.69 -24.99
CA ALA A 89 -2.01 -15.95 -25.79
C ALA A 89 -0.57 -16.42 -25.56
N ARG A 90 -0.30 -17.21 -24.51
CA ARG A 90 1.03 -17.67 -24.08
C ARG A 90 2.03 -16.53 -23.87
N THR A 91 1.57 -15.44 -23.27
CA THR A 91 2.40 -14.28 -22.88
C THR A 91 2.24 -13.98 -21.40
N ILE A 92 3.17 -13.20 -20.85
CA ILE A 92 2.96 -12.51 -19.57
C ILE A 92 1.98 -11.36 -19.80
N VAL A 93 1.05 -11.21 -18.85
CA VAL A 93 0.04 -10.15 -18.82
C VAL A 93 0.17 -9.40 -17.51
N LEU A 94 0.14 -8.08 -17.56
CA LEU A 94 -0.04 -7.25 -16.38
C LEU A 94 -1.40 -6.56 -16.42
N TYR A 95 -2.04 -6.39 -15.27
CA TYR A 95 -3.31 -5.68 -15.13
C TYR A 95 -3.29 -4.83 -13.85
N PRO A 96 -4.04 -3.72 -13.80
CA PRO A 96 -3.99 -2.79 -12.68
C PRO A 96 -4.46 -3.45 -11.37
N ALA A 97 -3.87 -3.03 -10.25
CA ALA A 97 -4.40 -3.34 -8.93
C ALA A 97 -5.63 -2.47 -8.62
N GLU A 98 -6.64 -3.02 -7.94
CA GLU A 98 -7.89 -2.29 -7.61
C GLU A 98 -7.66 -1.01 -6.77
N GLU A 99 -6.64 -1.00 -5.90
CA GLU A 99 -6.31 0.19 -5.12
C GLU A 99 -5.23 1.01 -5.83
N ASN A 100 -5.65 2.21 -6.22
CA ASN A 100 -5.04 3.28 -7.02
C ASN A 100 -3.59 3.69 -6.63
N ILE A 101 -2.67 2.73 -6.57
CA ILE A 101 -1.23 2.94 -6.47
C ILE A 101 -0.71 2.86 -7.90
N PRO A 102 -0.30 3.98 -8.52
CA PRO A 102 -0.10 4.07 -9.96
C PRO A 102 1.01 3.16 -10.51
N SER A 103 1.82 2.56 -9.65
CA SER A 103 2.92 1.68 -10.03
C SER A 103 2.70 0.21 -9.64
N ALA A 104 1.62 -0.16 -8.94
CA ALA A 104 1.40 -1.53 -8.47
C ALA A 104 0.48 -2.29 -9.42
N TYR A 105 1.03 -3.30 -10.10
CA TYR A 105 0.31 -4.15 -11.05
C TYR A 105 0.29 -5.59 -10.55
N TRP A 106 -0.75 -6.32 -10.94
CA TRP A 106 -0.70 -7.76 -10.94
C TRP A 106 -0.03 -8.25 -12.21
N LEU A 107 0.77 -9.30 -12.10
CA LEU A 107 1.45 -9.95 -13.20
C LEU A 107 1.05 -11.42 -13.22
N VAL A 108 0.60 -11.88 -14.38
CA VAL A 108 0.21 -13.27 -14.63
C VAL A 108 1.08 -13.85 -15.74
N THR A 109 1.64 -15.01 -15.46
CA THR A 109 2.44 -15.77 -16.43
C THR A 109 1.58 -16.78 -17.19
N PRO A 110 2.01 -17.26 -18.37
CA PRO A 110 1.35 -18.34 -19.10
C PRO A 110 1.20 -19.64 -18.30
N THR A 111 2.05 -19.86 -17.28
CA THR A 111 2.03 -21.04 -16.42
C THR A 111 1.06 -20.91 -15.25
N GLY A 112 0.36 -19.77 -15.13
CA GLY A 112 -0.59 -19.51 -14.05
C GLY A 112 0.03 -18.96 -12.76
N LEU A 113 1.34 -18.63 -12.75
CA LEU A 113 1.92 -17.87 -11.63
C LEU A 113 1.33 -16.46 -11.66
N VAL A 114 0.72 -16.05 -10.56
CA VAL A 114 0.23 -14.69 -10.30
C VAL A 114 1.12 -14.07 -9.21
N THR A 115 1.66 -12.88 -9.47
CA THR A 115 2.51 -12.16 -8.52
C THR A 115 2.32 -10.66 -8.67
N ARG A 116 2.75 -9.89 -7.68
CA ARG A 116 2.77 -8.43 -7.76
C ARG A 116 4.01 -7.97 -8.52
N ALA A 117 3.84 -6.93 -9.32
CA ALA A 117 4.90 -6.27 -10.08
C ALA A 117 4.82 -4.75 -9.91
N ARG A 118 5.97 -4.10 -9.91
CA ARG A 118 6.08 -2.66 -10.02
C ARG A 118 6.35 -2.28 -11.48
N LEU A 119 5.38 -1.63 -12.09
CA LEU A 119 5.52 -1.06 -13.43
C LEU A 119 5.81 0.43 -13.31
N MET A 120 6.85 0.89 -13.99
CA MET A 120 7.26 2.29 -14.04
C MET A 120 7.09 2.79 -15.48
N ALA A 121 6.36 3.89 -15.66
CA ALA A 121 6.32 4.61 -16.93
C ALA A 121 7.32 5.77 -16.89
N SER A 122 7.99 6.06 -18.00
CA SER A 122 8.76 7.29 -18.15
C SER A 122 7.83 8.51 -18.26
N ASP A 123 8.33 9.70 -17.92
CA ASP A 123 7.60 10.97 -18.02
C ASP A 123 7.68 11.59 -19.44
N ASP A 124 8.03 10.79 -20.45
CA ASP A 124 8.17 11.24 -21.85
C ASP A 124 6.81 11.29 -22.57
N GLU A 125 6.76 11.93 -23.74
CA GLU A 125 5.55 12.00 -24.58
C GLU A 125 5.07 10.61 -25.02
N THR A 126 6.01 9.70 -25.27
CA THR A 126 5.76 8.27 -25.49
C THR A 126 6.35 7.52 -24.30
N PRO A 127 5.53 7.08 -23.33
CA PRO A 127 6.04 6.49 -22.10
C PRO A 127 6.72 5.15 -22.38
N GLU A 128 7.95 4.99 -21.88
CA GLU A 128 8.64 3.70 -21.83
C GLU A 128 8.24 2.99 -20.52
N TYR A 129 7.77 1.75 -20.63
CA TYR A 129 7.32 0.95 -19.50
C TYR A 129 8.40 -0.05 -19.07
N SER A 130 8.88 0.07 -17.84
CA SER A 130 9.88 -0.84 -17.25
C SER A 130 9.33 -1.58 -16.03
N ILE A 131 9.64 -2.87 -15.94
CA ILE A 131 9.26 -3.72 -14.80
C ILE A 131 10.42 -3.71 -13.81
N ASP A 132 10.35 -2.81 -12.84
CA ASP A 132 11.44 -2.59 -11.87
C ASP A 132 11.60 -3.74 -10.87
N ALA A 133 10.47 -4.25 -10.36
CA ALA A 133 10.47 -5.24 -9.29
C ALA A 133 9.26 -6.18 -9.33
N VAL A 134 9.44 -7.41 -8.85
CA VAL A 134 8.41 -8.45 -8.71
C VAL A 134 8.53 -9.13 -7.36
N GLU A 135 7.43 -9.61 -6.78
CA GLU A 135 7.47 -10.30 -5.48
C GLU A 135 7.96 -11.74 -5.58
N VAL A 136 7.63 -12.42 -6.69
CA VAL A 136 8.06 -13.79 -7.00
C VAL A 136 8.88 -13.77 -8.28
N ALA A 137 9.98 -14.52 -8.30
CA ALA A 137 10.85 -14.61 -9.46
C ALA A 137 10.09 -15.14 -10.68
N VAL A 138 10.17 -14.41 -11.80
CA VAL A 138 9.59 -14.78 -13.09
C VAL A 138 10.74 -15.03 -14.07
N PRO A 139 10.96 -16.27 -14.54
CA PRO A 139 12.11 -16.60 -15.39
C PRO A 139 12.25 -15.76 -16.67
N GLN A 140 11.13 -15.32 -17.23
CA GLN A 140 11.06 -14.50 -18.44
C GLN A 140 11.42 -13.03 -18.18
N LEU A 141 11.50 -12.59 -16.92
CA LEU A 141 11.85 -11.22 -16.52
C LEU A 141 13.13 -11.21 -15.68
N PRO A 142 14.28 -11.59 -16.24
CA PRO A 142 15.53 -11.74 -15.48
C PRO A 142 16.10 -10.40 -14.98
N ARG A 143 15.62 -9.27 -15.52
CA ARG A 143 16.05 -7.92 -15.12
C ARG A 143 15.26 -7.38 -13.92
N ALA A 144 14.06 -7.91 -13.67
CA ALA A 144 13.21 -7.45 -12.58
C ALA A 144 13.80 -7.87 -11.22
N ARG A 145 13.83 -6.93 -10.28
CA ARG A 145 14.33 -7.21 -8.93
C ARG A 145 13.31 -8.01 -8.14
N VAL A 146 13.72 -9.13 -7.58
CA VAL A 146 12.83 -9.93 -6.71
C VAL A 146 12.85 -9.34 -5.30
N MET A 147 11.77 -8.69 -4.89
CA MET A 147 11.63 -8.11 -3.56
C MET A 147 10.17 -7.96 -3.15
N GLN A 148 9.92 -7.94 -1.84
CA GLN A 148 8.64 -7.50 -1.29
C GLN A 148 8.44 -6.02 -1.63
N LEU A 149 7.28 -5.68 -2.21
CA LEU A 149 7.00 -4.32 -2.64
C LEU A 149 6.46 -3.51 -1.46
N PRO A 150 7.22 -2.54 -0.91
CA PRO A 150 6.80 -1.82 0.29
C PRO A 150 5.56 -0.96 0.07
N GLU A 151 5.24 -0.61 -1.18
CA GLU A 151 4.02 0.14 -1.52
C GLU A 151 2.76 -0.68 -1.18
N ILE A 152 2.85 -2.01 -1.30
CA ILE A 152 1.78 -2.98 -1.08
C ILE A 152 1.55 -3.24 0.41
N VAL A 153 2.51 -2.92 1.28
CA VAL A 153 2.34 -3.06 2.74
C VAL A 153 1.19 -2.19 3.26
N ARG A 154 0.81 -1.12 2.56
CA ARG A 154 -0.39 -0.33 2.89
C ARG A 154 -1.70 -1.08 2.63
N GLU A 155 -1.70 -2.04 1.70
CA GLU A 155 -2.86 -2.86 1.31
C GLU A 155 -3.06 -4.05 2.25
N GLN A 156 -2.04 -4.44 3.00
CA GLN A 156 -2.25 -5.39 4.10
C GLN A 156 -3.13 -4.70 5.13
N TYR A 157 -4.43 -4.98 5.02
CA TYR A 157 -5.38 -4.74 6.09
C TYR A 157 -4.91 -5.54 7.29
N VAL A 158 -4.07 -4.91 8.12
CA VAL A 158 -3.91 -5.32 9.49
C VAL A 158 -5.23 -4.89 10.11
N PRO A 159 -6.16 -5.81 10.47
CA PRO A 159 -7.26 -5.46 11.32
C PRO A 159 -6.63 -4.83 12.54
N THR A 160 -6.67 -3.49 12.62
CA THR A 160 -6.32 -2.82 13.85
C THR A 160 -7.45 -3.28 14.76
N PRO A 161 -7.17 -4.11 15.78
CA PRO A 161 -8.15 -4.30 16.80
C PRO A 161 -8.16 -2.94 17.49
N ALA A 162 -8.99 -2.02 17.01
CA ALA A 162 -9.63 -1.06 17.86
C ALA A 162 -10.54 -1.92 18.76
N THR A 163 -9.88 -2.62 19.68
CA THR A 163 -10.46 -3.36 20.77
C THR A 163 -11.56 -2.48 21.31
N LYS A 164 -12.76 -3.03 21.43
CA LYS A 164 -13.96 -2.37 21.96
C LYS A 164 -13.62 -1.53 23.21
N GLU A 165 -12.63 -1.97 23.95
CA GLU A 165 -11.94 -1.33 25.06
C GLU A 165 -11.38 0.08 24.77
N PHE A 166 -10.74 0.33 23.62
CA PHE A 166 -10.25 1.66 23.23
C PHE A 166 -11.41 2.62 22.93
N VAL A 167 -12.45 2.13 22.24
CA VAL A 167 -13.66 2.92 21.95
C VAL A 167 -14.38 3.27 23.25
N LEU A 168 -14.51 2.32 24.17
CA LEU A 168 -15.07 2.54 25.51
C LEU A 168 -14.21 3.48 26.35
N ALA A 169 -12.88 3.34 26.33
CA ALA A 169 -11.97 4.23 27.05
C ALA A 169 -12.02 5.67 26.52
N LEU A 170 -12.14 5.86 25.21
CA LEU A 170 -12.27 7.18 24.58
C LEU A 170 -13.62 7.82 24.92
N ALA A 171 -14.71 7.04 24.96
CA ALA A 171 -16.02 7.52 25.38
C ALA A 171 -16.01 7.97 26.86
N ALA A 172 -15.44 7.15 27.76
CA ALA A 172 -15.30 7.48 29.18
C ALA A 172 -14.45 8.75 29.41
N LEU A 173 -13.35 8.92 28.66
CA LEU A 173 -12.51 10.13 28.74
C LEU A 173 -13.25 11.39 28.26
N ARG A 174 -14.12 11.28 27.24
CA ARG A 174 -14.94 12.40 26.77
C ARG A 174 -15.98 12.81 27.80
N GLU A 175 -16.67 11.83 28.40
CA GLU A 175 -17.66 12.07 29.45
C GLU A 175 -17.03 12.72 30.69
N ALA A 176 -15.89 12.23 31.15
CA ALA A 176 -15.16 12.82 32.27
C ALA A 176 -14.72 14.27 32.00
N ARG A 177 -14.33 14.58 30.75
CA ARG A 177 -13.92 15.93 30.34
C ARG A 177 -15.10 16.91 30.26
N THR A 178 -16.29 16.42 29.91
CA THR A 178 -17.53 17.23 29.93
C THR A 178 -18.15 17.35 31.31
N ALA A 179 -17.94 16.35 32.18
CA ALA A 179 -18.45 16.33 33.55
C ALA A 179 -17.59 17.14 34.53
N THR A 180 -16.42 17.63 34.11
CA THR A 180 -15.62 18.54 34.92
C THR A 180 -16.04 19.99 34.61
N PRO A 181 -16.88 20.64 35.44
CA PRO A 181 -16.99 22.09 35.34
C PRO A 181 -15.60 22.67 35.63
N ILE A 182 -15.09 23.51 34.74
CA ILE A 182 -13.96 24.40 35.05
C ILE A 182 -14.48 25.39 36.09
N ASN A 183 -14.55 24.94 37.34
CA ASN A 183 -14.95 25.76 38.46
C ASN A 183 -13.71 26.53 38.90
N ARG A 184 -13.53 27.71 38.30
CA ARG A 184 -12.36 28.59 38.49
C ARG A 184 -12.29 29.23 39.90
N SER A 185 -13.03 28.69 40.87
CA SER A 185 -13.31 29.33 42.16
C SER A 185 -13.17 28.42 43.38
N VAL A 186 -12.74 27.15 43.26
CA VAL A 186 -12.44 26.30 44.43
C VAL A 186 -10.97 25.94 44.47
N MET A 187 -10.14 26.93 44.81
CA MET A 187 -8.77 26.72 45.27
C MET A 187 -8.52 27.56 46.53
N LYS A 188 -9.41 27.40 47.52
CA LYS A 188 -9.15 27.71 48.93
C LYS A 188 -9.87 26.65 49.76
N GLN A 189 -9.10 25.97 50.60
CA GLN A 189 -9.52 24.95 51.57
C GLN A 189 -9.89 23.58 50.98
N GLU A 190 -8.85 22.76 50.78
CA GLU A 190 -8.77 21.42 51.38
C GLU A 190 -7.32 20.91 51.23
N LEU A 191 -6.41 21.62 51.90
CA LEU A 191 -5.20 21.02 52.44
C LEU A 191 -5.49 20.84 53.93
N LEU A 192 -5.84 19.64 54.38
CA LEU A 192 -5.56 19.09 55.72
C LEU A 192 -6.31 17.77 55.96
N CYS A 193 -5.53 16.72 56.21
CA CYS A 193 -5.90 15.41 56.78
C CYS A 193 -6.71 14.50 55.82
N VAL A 194 -6.29 13.28 55.47
CA VAL A 194 -5.83 12.19 56.37
C VAL A 194 -4.73 11.38 55.67
N MET A 195 -3.53 11.41 56.25
CA MET A 195 -2.51 10.36 56.04
C MET A 195 -2.75 9.28 57.11
N PRO A 196 -2.85 7.99 56.76
CA PRO A 196 -2.72 6.95 57.77
C PRO A 196 -1.25 6.80 58.19
N GLU A 197 -0.99 7.08 59.47
CA GLU A 197 0.25 6.75 60.18
C GLU A 197 0.38 5.22 60.30
N SER A 198 1.01 4.56 59.33
CA SER A 198 1.63 3.23 59.52
C SER A 198 2.37 2.76 58.28
N SER A 199 3.55 3.33 58.02
CA SER A 199 4.74 2.59 57.54
C SER A 199 5.91 3.54 57.33
N LEU A 200 6.40 4.12 58.43
CA LEU A 200 7.80 4.52 58.53
C LEU A 200 8.66 3.26 58.63
N ARG A 201 8.89 2.59 57.49
CA ARG A 201 10.03 1.68 57.29
C ARG A 201 10.75 2.07 56.01
N SER A 202 11.90 2.72 56.22
CA SER A 202 13.06 2.88 55.33
C SER A 202 12.82 3.05 53.81
N GLY A 203 12.86 4.30 53.37
CA GLY A 203 13.00 4.72 51.96
C GLY A 203 14.34 4.38 51.30
N LYS A 204 14.93 3.20 51.58
CA LYS A 204 16.07 2.65 50.81
C LYS A 204 15.67 1.47 49.91
N GLU A 205 14.50 0.86 50.10
CA GLU A 205 14.11 -0.33 49.33
C GLU A 205 13.34 -0.03 48.04
N TRP A 206 12.75 1.15 47.90
CA TRP A 206 12.00 1.51 46.68
C TRP A 206 12.90 1.82 45.46
N CYS A 207 14.14 2.25 45.67
CA CYS A 207 15.09 2.44 44.55
C CYS A 207 15.66 1.11 44.02
N ALA A 208 15.59 0.00 44.78
CA ALA A 208 16.13 -1.29 44.35
C ALA A 208 15.12 -2.15 43.55
N SER A 209 13.83 -1.81 43.58
CA SER A 209 12.79 -2.52 42.83
C SER A 209 12.72 -2.08 41.36
N TRP A 210 12.93 -0.79 41.09
CA TRP A 210 12.90 -0.26 39.72
C TRP A 210 14.17 -0.54 38.90
N SER A 211 15.29 -0.93 39.55
CA SER A 211 16.51 -1.35 38.84
C SER A 211 16.50 -2.80 38.37
N ARG A 212 15.48 -3.61 38.73
CA ARG A 212 15.44 -5.05 38.40
C ARG A 212 14.52 -5.43 37.23
N THR A 213 13.77 -4.47 36.68
CA THR A 213 12.87 -4.70 35.52
C THR A 213 13.22 -3.87 34.29
N GLY A 214 14.44 -3.30 34.26
CA GLY A 214 14.98 -2.52 33.14
C GLY A 214 16.24 -3.13 32.53
N SER A 215 16.42 -4.44 32.60
CA SER A 215 17.61 -5.14 32.08
C SER A 215 17.28 -6.07 30.91
N LEU A 216 16.51 -5.58 29.93
CA LEU A 216 16.36 -6.28 28.64
C LEU A 216 16.42 -5.38 27.40
N LEU A 217 16.61 -4.07 27.54
CA LEU A 217 16.91 -3.21 26.40
C LEU A 217 18.04 -2.26 26.79
N GLY A 218 19.22 -2.48 26.20
CA GLY A 218 20.43 -1.72 26.46
C GLY A 218 20.21 -0.23 26.25
N ALA A 219 20.24 0.53 27.35
CA ALA A 219 20.31 1.98 27.34
C ALA A 219 21.46 2.41 28.25
N THR A 220 22.45 3.05 27.64
CA THR A 220 23.63 3.62 28.29
C THR A 220 23.25 4.65 29.36
N GLN A 221 23.83 4.45 30.53
CA GLN A 221 23.72 5.24 31.75
C GLN A 221 24.25 6.67 31.51
N GLN A 222 23.39 7.69 31.56
CA GLN A 222 23.80 9.10 31.66
C GLN A 222 23.47 9.64 33.05
N ASN A 223 24.52 10.17 33.69
CA ASN A 223 24.51 10.78 35.02
C ASN A 223 23.51 11.94 35.12
N CYS A 224 22.47 11.78 35.95
CA CYS A 224 21.64 12.89 36.41
C CYS A 224 22.00 13.24 37.86
N THR A 225 22.92 14.18 38.04
CA THR A 225 23.09 14.88 39.32
C THR A 225 21.94 15.87 39.50
N ALA A 226 21.03 15.58 40.44
CA ALA A 226 19.97 16.48 40.85
C ALA A 226 20.57 17.67 41.64
N ARG A 227 20.64 18.86 41.03
CA ARG A 227 20.78 20.13 41.77
C ARG A 227 19.39 20.69 42.04
N ARG A 228 19.05 20.83 43.32
CA ARG A 228 17.94 21.66 43.80
C ARG A 228 18.19 23.11 43.38
N TYR A 229 17.33 23.65 42.54
CA TYR A 229 16.99 25.07 42.60
C TYR A 229 15.48 25.19 42.49
N GLY A 230 14.88 25.69 43.58
CA GLY A 230 13.49 26.09 43.57
C GLY A 230 13.37 27.37 42.73
N HIS A 231 12.68 27.27 41.61
CA HIS A 231 11.78 28.29 41.05
C HIS A 231 11.17 27.71 39.77
N GLY A 232 9.89 27.97 39.56
CA GLY A 232 9.06 27.31 38.54
C GLY A 232 9.57 27.51 37.11
N ILE A 233 9.47 26.45 36.31
CA ILE A 233 9.73 26.48 34.86
C ILE A 233 8.38 26.35 34.16
N THR A 234 8.03 27.37 33.38
CA THR A 234 6.88 27.38 32.44
C THR A 234 7.29 26.82 31.08
N SER A 235 6.32 26.29 30.33
CA SER A 235 6.49 25.43 29.14
C SER A 235 6.91 26.12 27.84
N ARG A 236 7.89 27.03 27.89
CA ARG A 236 8.47 27.63 26.68
C ARG A 236 9.98 27.73 26.81
N ASP A 237 10.68 26.62 26.63
CA ASP A 237 12.04 26.62 26.09
C ASP A 237 12.47 25.21 25.69
N CYS A 238 12.10 24.82 24.47
CA CYS A 238 12.70 23.71 23.75
C CYS A 238 12.91 24.15 22.29
N ARG A 239 13.78 25.14 22.08
CA ARG A 239 14.35 25.42 20.77
C ARG A 239 15.55 24.49 20.56
N ARG A 240 15.32 23.43 19.81
CA ARG A 240 16.30 22.40 19.44
C ARG A 240 17.30 22.99 18.44
N THR A 241 18.54 23.21 18.85
CA THR A 241 19.65 23.55 17.94
C THR A 241 20.25 22.25 17.39
N TYR A 242 19.96 21.94 16.12
CA TYR A 242 20.61 20.86 15.39
C TYR A 242 21.86 21.42 14.70
N ARG A 243 23.06 21.08 15.18
CA ARG A 243 24.32 21.39 14.51
C ARG A 243 24.76 20.15 13.72
N LYS A 244 24.73 20.23 12.39
CA LYS A 244 25.30 19.20 11.50
C LYS A 244 26.83 19.17 11.64
N PRO A 245 27.49 18.00 11.72
CA PRO A 245 28.94 17.91 11.63
C PRO A 245 29.41 18.09 10.18
N ARG A 246 30.52 18.81 9.99
CA ARG A 246 31.20 18.96 8.69
C ARG A 246 32.03 17.70 8.40
N PRO A 247 32.13 17.26 7.13
CA PRO A 247 33.09 16.24 6.74
C PRO A 247 34.51 16.82 6.72
N THR A 248 35.45 16.06 7.24
CA THR A 248 36.90 16.29 7.13
C THR A 248 37.37 15.80 5.77
N SER A 249 38.12 16.65 5.08
CA SER A 249 39.03 16.29 3.99
C SER A 249 40.36 15.81 4.55
#